data_AF-A0A3D8ULU0-F1
#
_entry.id   AF-A0A3D8ULU0-F1
#
_cell.length_a   1.000
_cell.length_b   1.000
_cell.length_c   1.000
_cell.angle_alpha   90.00
_cell.angle_beta   90.00
_cell.angle_gamma   90.00
#
_symmetry.space_group_name_H-M   'P 1'
#
loop_
_entity.id
_entity.type
_entity.pdbx_description
1 polymer ?
#
loop_
_entity_poly.entity_id
_entity_poly.type
_entity_poly.pdbx_seq_one_letter_code
_entity_poly.pdbx_strand_id
1 'polypeptide(L)'
;MIKALTLCLVFYLFSAPSYGGSANVKVTIKIPTAEQEAKAVRLYNYKLNRYQIIRDPFDLNREDCLAYLPQNHDTAIQILDLHINQGREPYRALRLTFMGIS
;
A
#
# COMPACT_ATOMS: atom_id res chain seq x y z
N MET A 1 -49.63 -10.68 39.46
CA MET A 1 -48.49 -10.17 38.65
C MET A 1 -47.96 -11.24 37.69
N ILE A 2 -48.81 -11.85 36.85
CA ILE A 2 -48.44 -12.91 35.88
C ILE A 2 -49.18 -12.64 34.56
N LYS A 3 -49.03 -11.44 34.01
CA LYS A 3 -49.58 -11.09 32.68
C LYS A 3 -48.59 -10.35 31.78
N ALA A 4 -47.48 -9.85 32.34
CA ALA A 4 -46.43 -9.18 31.56
C ALA A 4 -45.39 -10.17 30.99
N LEU A 5 -45.17 -11.30 31.66
CA LEU A 5 -44.13 -12.27 31.29
C LEU A 5 -44.47 -13.10 30.04
N THR A 6 -45.76 -13.26 29.73
CA THR A 6 -46.24 -14.01 28.56
C THR A 6 -46.19 -13.21 27.27
N LEU A 7 -46.11 -11.88 27.33
CA LEU A 7 -46.05 -11.03 26.13
C LEU A 7 -44.64 -11.00 25.50
N CYS A 8 -43.59 -11.14 26.31
CA CYS A 8 -42.21 -11.14 25.82
C CYS A 8 -41.82 -12.44 25.08
N LEU A 9 -42.50 -13.56 25.38
CA LEU A 9 -42.17 -14.85 24.78
C LEU A 9 -42.67 -14.98 23.32
N VAL A 10 -43.75 -14.27 22.97
CA VAL A 10 -44.35 -14.34 21.63
C VAL A 10 -43.55 -13.52 20.60
N PHE A 11 -42.88 -12.45 21.02
CA PHE A 11 -42.06 -11.63 20.12
C PHE A 11 -40.70 -12.24 19.77
N TYR A 12 -40.21 -13.21 20.55
CA TYR A 12 -38.90 -13.82 20.29
C TYR A 12 -38.92 -14.80 19.11
N LEU A 13 -40.09 -15.31 18.71
CA LEU A 13 -40.23 -16.29 17.62
C LEU A 13 -40.26 -15.68 16.22
N PHE A 14 -40.38 -14.36 16.07
CA PHE A 14 -40.46 -13.68 14.76
C PHE A 14 -39.18 -12.96 14.34
N SER A 15 -38.11 -13.05 15.12
CA SER A 15 -36.84 -12.39 14.81
C SER A 15 -35.75 -13.41 14.48
N ALA A 16 -36.00 -14.27 13.50
CA ALA A 16 -34.93 -15.00 12.84
C ALA A 16 -34.39 -14.10 11.70
N PRO A 17 -33.19 -13.49 11.82
CA PRO A 17 -32.55 -12.93 10.66
C PRO A 17 -32.10 -14.11 9.78
N SER A 18 -32.77 -14.32 8.66
CA SER A 18 -32.34 -15.24 7.62
C SER A 18 -31.06 -14.69 6.96
N TYR A 19 -29.91 -14.90 7.60
CA TYR A 19 -28.62 -14.77 6.92
C TYR A 19 -28.44 -15.98 6.01
N GLY A 20 -29.12 -15.93 4.86
CA GLY A 20 -29.10 -16.94 3.81
C GLY A 20 -28.91 -16.28 2.46
N GLY A 21 -27.77 -15.62 2.28
CA GLY A 21 -27.42 -14.96 1.02
C GLY A 21 -25.93 -14.70 0.98
N SER A 22 -25.15 -15.74 0.72
CA SER A 22 -23.77 -15.57 0.28
C SER A 22 -23.83 -14.88 -1.08
N ALA A 23 -23.80 -13.55 -1.09
CA ALA A 23 -23.48 -12.81 -2.29
C ALA A 23 -22.14 -13.35 -2.77
N ASN A 24 -22.14 -14.03 -3.91
CA ASN A 24 -20.92 -14.36 -4.64
C ASN A 24 -20.27 -13.02 -5.01
N VAL A 25 -19.50 -12.44 -4.09
CA VAL A 25 -18.73 -11.23 -4.34
C VAL A 25 -17.58 -11.66 -5.23
N LYS A 26 -17.84 -11.65 -6.54
CA LYS A 26 -16.81 -11.84 -7.56
C LYS A 26 -15.91 -10.62 -7.54
N VAL A 27 -14.95 -10.62 -6.62
CA VAL A 27 -13.87 -9.62 -6.57
C VAL A 27 -13.06 -9.84 -7.84
N THR A 28 -13.38 -9.07 -8.88
CA THR A 28 -12.56 -9.06 -10.09
C THR A 28 -11.36 -8.18 -9.78
N ILE A 29 -10.29 -8.80 -9.30
CA ILE A 29 -8.99 -8.15 -9.17
C ILE A 29 -8.52 -7.90 -10.60
N LYS A 30 -8.70 -6.67 -11.09
CA LYS A 30 -8.07 -6.23 -12.32
C LYS A 30 -6.57 -6.18 -12.04
N ILE A 31 -5.86 -7.21 -12.50
CA ILE A 31 -4.41 -7.21 -12.49
C ILE A 31 -3.99 -6.08 -13.43
N PRO A 32 -3.31 -5.04 -12.93
CA PRO A 32 -2.91 -3.93 -13.78
C PRO A 32 -2.04 -4.45 -14.92
N THR A 33 -2.33 -4.03 -16.15
CA THR A 33 -1.45 -4.30 -17.30
C THR A 33 -0.06 -3.70 -17.04
N ALA A 34 0.98 -4.16 -17.74
CA ALA A 34 2.36 -3.67 -17.56
C ALA A 34 2.49 -2.13 -17.72
N GLU A 35 1.56 -1.49 -18.43
CA GLU A 35 1.45 -0.01 -18.54
C GLU A 35 0.82 0.66 -17.30
N GLN A 36 0.06 -0.07 -16.50
CA GLN A 36 -0.55 0.38 -15.24
C GLN A 36 0.35 0.11 -14.02
N GLU A 37 1.24 -0.89 -14.07
CA GLU A 37 2.30 -1.08 -13.07
C GLU A 37 3.25 0.14 -13.00
N ALA A 38 3.31 0.96 -14.04
CA ALA A 38 4.08 2.21 -14.06
C ALA A 38 3.46 3.36 -13.25
N LYS A 39 2.18 3.27 -12.84
CA LYS A 39 1.46 4.42 -12.26
C LYS A 39 1.55 4.53 -10.73
N ALA A 40 1.85 3.44 -10.03
CA ALA A 40 2.01 3.51 -8.58
C ALA A 40 2.95 2.44 -8.04
N VAL A 41 3.86 2.83 -7.17
CA VAL A 41 4.82 1.92 -6.53
C VAL A 41 4.83 2.09 -5.03
N ARG A 42 5.06 0.98 -4.33
CA ARG A 42 5.15 0.96 -2.87
C ARG A 42 6.61 1.07 -2.45
N LEU A 43 6.99 2.20 -1.87
CA LEU A 43 8.34 2.44 -1.36
C LEU A 43 8.32 2.58 0.16
N TYR A 44 9.37 2.11 0.83
CA TYR A 44 9.52 2.29 2.27
C TYR A 44 10.17 3.66 2.54
N ASN A 45 9.46 4.53 3.23
CA ASN A 45 9.97 5.84 3.62
C ASN A 45 10.64 5.71 4.99
N TYR A 46 11.97 5.84 5.03
CA TYR A 46 12.77 5.73 6.25
C TYR A 46 12.60 6.94 7.16
N LYS A 47 12.33 8.12 6.59
CA LYS A 47 12.02 9.32 7.39
C LYS A 47 10.70 9.20 8.16
N LEU A 48 9.71 8.50 7.60
CA LEU A 48 8.40 8.29 8.21
C LEU A 48 8.23 6.90 8.84
N ASN A 49 9.25 6.05 8.75
CA ASN A 49 9.23 4.66 9.23
C ASN A 49 8.00 3.85 8.75
N ARG A 50 7.57 4.06 7.50
CA ARG A 50 6.36 3.42 6.94
C ARG A 50 6.41 3.28 5.42
N TYR A 51 5.65 2.32 4.89
CA TYR A 51 5.41 2.23 3.45
C TYR A 51 4.51 3.36 2.94
N GLN A 52 4.84 3.90 1.78
CA GLN A 52 4.04 4.86 1.03
C GLN A 52 3.78 4.35 -0.38
N ILE A 53 2.60 4.68 -0.91
CA ILE A 53 2.25 4.46 -2.31
C ILE A 53 2.54 5.77 -3.03
N ILE A 54 3.56 5.77 -3.89
CA ILE A 54 3.90 6.89 -4.76
C ILE A 54 3.14 6.69 -6.06
N ARG A 55 2.25 7.63 -6.37
CA ARG A 55 1.61 7.72 -7.68
C ARG A 55 2.58 8.49 -8.58
N ASP A 56 2.90 7.94 -9.73
CA ASP A 56 3.85 8.50 -10.71
C ASP A 56 5.28 8.62 -10.17
N PRO A 57 5.98 7.50 -9.90
CA PRO A 57 7.32 7.52 -9.31
C PRO A 57 8.38 8.16 -10.20
N PHE A 58 8.14 8.31 -11.50
CA PHE A 58 9.07 8.98 -12.40
C PHE A 58 9.15 10.49 -12.18
N ASP A 59 8.20 11.08 -11.46
CA ASP A 59 8.22 12.50 -11.07
C ASP A 59 9.04 12.75 -9.79
N LEU A 60 9.53 11.69 -9.14
CA LEU A 60 10.39 11.82 -7.96
C LEU A 60 11.70 12.52 -8.35
N ASN A 61 12.02 13.60 -7.64
CA ASN A 61 13.33 14.23 -7.72
C ASN A 61 14.35 13.51 -6.81
N ARG A 62 15.60 13.99 -6.84
CA ARG A 62 16.69 13.47 -6.00
C ARG A 62 16.36 13.59 -4.52
N GLU A 63 15.86 14.73 -4.09
CA GLU A 63 15.57 15.05 -2.68
C GLU A 63 14.48 14.15 -2.10
N ASP A 64 13.45 13.85 -2.88
CA ASP A 64 12.37 12.93 -2.51
C ASP A 64 12.93 11.51 -2.36
N CYS A 65 13.83 11.11 -3.26
CA CYS A 65 14.50 9.81 -3.23
C CYS A 65 15.28 9.56 -1.93
N LEU A 66 15.85 10.60 -1.30
CA LEU A 66 16.57 10.49 -0.03
C LEU A 66 15.67 10.01 1.11
N ALA A 67 14.37 10.35 1.10
CA ALA A 67 13.43 9.88 2.12
C ALA A 67 13.19 8.37 2.07
N TYR A 68 13.54 7.73 0.95
CA TYR A 68 13.43 6.29 0.73
C TYR A 68 14.76 5.56 0.90
N LEU A 69 15.83 6.24 1.33
CA LEU A 69 17.11 5.59 1.68
C LEU A 69 17.27 5.43 3.21
N PRO A 70 18.03 4.42 3.68
CA PRO A 70 18.34 4.28 5.10
C PRO A 70 19.17 5.47 5.62
N GLN A 71 18.76 6.04 6.76
CA GLN A 71 19.30 7.33 7.28
C GLN A 71 20.79 7.33 7.63
N ASN A 72 21.41 6.16 7.85
CA ASN A 72 22.82 6.05 8.27
C ASN A 72 23.70 5.44 7.19
N HIS A 73 23.28 5.51 5.92
CA HIS A 73 23.97 4.84 4.83
C HIS A 73 24.49 5.87 3.81
N ASP A 74 25.55 6.58 4.18
CA ASP A 74 26.24 7.53 3.29
C ASP A 74 26.60 6.89 1.95
N THR A 75 26.99 5.61 1.98
CA THR A 75 27.25 4.81 0.78
C THR A 75 26.03 4.68 -0.13
N ALA A 76 24.81 4.58 0.43
CA ALA A 76 23.60 4.51 -0.38
C ALA A 76 23.32 5.84 -1.10
N ILE A 77 23.58 6.96 -0.43
CA ILE A 77 23.48 8.30 -1.04
C ILE A 77 24.51 8.43 -2.17
N GLN A 78 25.75 7.98 -1.94
CA GLN A 78 26.80 8.02 -2.97
C GLN A 78 26.46 7.16 -4.20
N ILE A 79 25.90 5.96 -4.00
CA ILE A 79 25.46 5.09 -5.10
C ILE A 79 24.29 5.71 -5.87
N LEU A 80 23.33 6.31 -5.15
CA LEU A 80 22.22 7.05 -5.78
C LEU A 80 22.76 8.17 -6.67
N ASP A 81 23.63 9.02 -6.11
CA ASP A 81 24.23 10.15 -6.81
C ASP A 81 25.07 9.71 -8.00
N LEU A 82 25.82 8.61 -7.87
CA LEU A 82 26.58 8.03 -8.97
C LEU A 82 25.68 7.66 -10.15
N HIS A 83 24.55 6.99 -9.90
CA HIS A 83 23.61 6.62 -10.96
C HIS A 83 22.92 7.83 -11.58
N ILE A 84 22.55 8.84 -10.78
CA ILE A 84 21.97 10.08 -11.31
C ILE A 84 23.00 10.80 -12.20
N ASN A 85 24.26 10.90 -11.76
CA ASN A 85 25.34 11.52 -12.53
C ASN A 85 25.66 10.77 -13.83
N GLN A 86 25.33 9.47 -13.92
CA GLN A 86 25.40 8.67 -15.15
C GLN A 86 24.20 8.89 -16.10
N GLY A 87 23.33 9.86 -15.79
CA GLY A 87 22.15 10.19 -16.59
C GLY A 87 20.94 9.27 -16.34
N ARG A 88 20.86 8.62 -15.18
CA ARG A 88 19.67 7.85 -14.79
C ARG A 88 18.65 8.75 -14.10
N GLU A 89 17.38 8.57 -14.46
CA GLU A 89 16.26 9.18 -13.74
C GLU A 89 16.30 8.84 -12.24
N PRO A 90 15.95 9.77 -11.33
CA PRO A 90 16.12 9.57 -9.88
C PRO A 90 15.45 8.29 -9.35
N TYR A 91 14.23 7.99 -9.77
CA TYR A 91 13.56 6.76 -9.36
C TYR A 91 14.26 5.49 -9.87
N ARG A 92 14.80 5.52 -11.09
CA ARG A 92 15.57 4.38 -11.63
C ARG A 92 16.88 4.23 -10.86
N ALA A 93 17.56 5.33 -10.56
CA ALA A 93 18.75 5.36 -9.73
C ALA A 93 18.48 4.80 -8.32
N LEU A 94 17.35 5.16 -7.70
CA LEU A 94 16.91 4.64 -6.41
C LEU A 94 16.73 3.11 -6.45
N ARG A 95 16.06 2.57 -7.49
CA ARG A 95 15.93 1.11 -7.64
C ARG A 95 17.28 0.40 -7.79
N LEU A 96 18.20 0.97 -8.57
CA LEU A 96 19.54 0.42 -8.74
C LEU A 96 20.34 0.47 -7.43
N THR A 97 20.17 1.55 -6.66
CA THR A 97 20.79 1.70 -5.34
C THR A 97 20.36 0.57 -4.42
N PHE A 98 19.06 0.23 -4.37
CA PHE A 98 18.58 -0.92 -3.59
C PHE A 98 19.20 -2.25 -4.02
N MET A 99 19.47 -2.44 -5.31
CA MET A 99 20.15 -3.64 -5.81
C MET A 99 21.64 -3.67 -5.43
N GLY A 100 22.28 -2.51 -5.31
CA GLY A 100 23.70 -2.40 -4.96
C GLY A 100 23.99 -2.46 -3.44
N ILE A 101 22.99 -2.22 -2.60
CA ILE A 101 23.12 -2.29 -1.12
C ILE A 101 22.56 -3.57 -0.50
N SER A 102 21.85 -4.41 -1.29
CA SER A 102 21.33 -5.71 -0.85
C SER A 102 22.38 -6.81 -1.04
#